data_AF-A0A6N9BVJ5-F1
#
_entry.id   AF-A0A6N9BVJ5-F1
#
_cell.length_a   1.000
_cell.length_b   1.000
_cell.length_c   1.000
_cell.angle_alpha   90.00
_cell.angle_beta   90.00
_cell.angle_gamma   90.00
#
_symmetry.space_group_name_H-M   'P 1'
#
loop_
_entity.id
_entity.type
_entity.pdbx_description
1 polymer ?
#
loop_
_entity_poly.entity_id
_entity_poly.type
_entity_poly.pdbx_seq_one_letter_code
_entity_poly.pdbx_strand_id
1 'polypeptide(L)'
;SLGLLHGAQPDVFVVCHDPTRGTMRNVPAPVPSVTAVIETTCELGRLTNPDICCAGIALNTAALTEAEARRMLAASAAELGLPVTDPVRFGVDAIVERLLAD
;
A
#
# COMPACT_ATOMS: atom_id res chain seq x y z
N SER A 1 10.12 -7.23 8.66
CA SER A 1 8.77 -6.64 8.76
C SER A 1 7.98 -7.21 9.93
N LEU A 2 7.87 -8.54 10.08
CA LEU A 2 6.98 -9.16 11.06
C LEU A 2 7.16 -8.68 12.52
N GLY A 3 8.40 -8.53 13.00
CA GLY A 3 8.65 -7.99 14.34
C GLY A 3 8.16 -6.54 14.55
N LEU A 4 8.17 -5.70 13.51
CA LEU A 4 7.59 -4.35 13.58
C LEU A 4 6.07 -4.41 13.61
N LEU A 5 5.47 -5.27 12.76
CA LEU A 5 4.02 -5.47 12.70
C LEU A 5 3.46 -5.88 14.07
N HIS A 6 4.06 -6.89 14.70
CA HIS A 6 3.62 -7.38 16.02
C HIS A 6 3.99 -6.44 17.17
N GLY A 7 5.13 -5.76 17.09
CA GLY A 7 5.55 -4.82 18.13
C GLY A 7 4.71 -3.55 18.17
N ALA A 8 4.31 -3.02 17.01
CA ALA A 8 3.52 -1.81 16.89
C ALA A 8 2.01 -2.04 17.06
N GLN A 9 1.54 -3.27 16.79
CA GLN A 9 0.12 -3.65 16.88
C GLN A 9 -0.81 -2.66 16.13
N PRO A 10 -0.49 -2.27 14.88
CA PRO A 10 -1.14 -1.14 14.26
C PRO A 10 -2.62 -1.43 13.98
N ASP A 11 -3.48 -0.44 14.18
CA ASP A 11 -4.87 -0.47 13.72
C ASP A 11 -4.96 -0.44 12.19
N VAL A 12 -4.02 0.28 11.57
CA VAL A 12 -3.98 0.50 10.14
C VAL A 12 -2.56 0.47 9.58
N PHE A 13 -2.41 0.05 8.33
CA PHE A 13 -1.15 0.15 7.59
C PHE A 13 -1.35 0.70 6.17
N VAL A 14 -0.27 1.20 5.57
CA VAL A 14 -0.23 1.66 4.18
C VAL A 14 0.76 0.81 3.40
N VAL A 15 0.36 0.31 2.23
CA VAL A 15 1.26 -0.46 1.36
C VAL A 15 2.04 0.49 0.46
N CYS A 16 3.37 0.41 0.50
CA CYS A 16 4.23 1.15 -0.42
C CYS A 16 4.68 0.25 -1.58
N HIS A 17 4.53 0.71 -2.82
CA HIS A 17 4.89 -0.08 -4.00
C HIS A 17 5.45 0.75 -5.16
N ASP A 18 6.38 0.16 -5.91
CA ASP A 18 6.90 0.68 -7.18
C ASP A 18 6.29 -0.17 -8.30
N PRO A 19 5.33 0.36 -9.08
CA PRO A 19 4.54 -0.40 -10.04
C PRO A 19 5.35 -0.86 -11.26
N THR A 20 6.57 -0.37 -11.43
CA THR A 20 7.46 -0.78 -12.53
C THR A 20 8.34 -1.97 -12.16
N ARG A 21 8.31 -2.40 -10.89
CA ARG A 21 9.24 -3.40 -10.35
C ARG A 21 8.67 -4.81 -10.46
N GLY A 22 9.25 -5.62 -11.35
CA GLY A 22 8.89 -7.04 -11.48
C GLY A 22 9.57 -7.98 -10.48
N THR A 23 10.77 -7.64 -9.97
CA THR A 23 11.55 -8.50 -9.07
C THR A 23 12.02 -7.75 -7.82
N MET A 24 12.07 -8.47 -6.71
CA MET A 24 12.57 -7.94 -5.46
C MET A 24 14.06 -7.61 -5.57
N ARG A 25 14.46 -6.47 -5.01
CA ARG A 25 15.85 -6.03 -5.06
C ARG A 25 16.72 -7.01 -4.26
N ASN A 26 17.84 -7.43 -4.85
CA ASN A 26 18.85 -8.30 -4.24
C ASN A 26 18.40 -9.74 -3.92
N VAL A 27 17.24 -10.18 -4.41
CA VAL A 27 16.81 -11.59 -4.29
C VAL A 27 16.12 -12.04 -5.59
N PRO A 28 16.32 -13.29 -6.07
CA PRO A 28 15.76 -13.78 -7.31
C PRO A 28 14.30 -14.24 -7.13
N ALA A 29 13.44 -13.33 -6.68
CA ALA A 29 12.03 -13.59 -6.45
C ALA A 29 11.16 -12.46 -7.03
N PRO A 30 9.97 -12.77 -7.56
CA PRO A 30 9.06 -11.76 -8.08
C PRO A 30 8.52 -10.87 -6.96
N VAL A 31 8.11 -9.65 -7.30
CA VAL A 31 7.34 -8.82 -6.36
C VAL A 31 5.91 -9.38 -6.29
N PRO A 32 5.37 -9.65 -5.09
CA PRO A 32 3.97 -10.08 -4.95
C PRO A 32 3.00 -8.97 -5.39
N SER A 33 1.77 -9.34 -5.72
CA SER A 33 0.71 -8.34 -5.97
C SER A 33 0.41 -7.54 -4.70
N VAL A 34 -0.07 -6.31 -4.87
CA VAL A 34 -0.48 -5.46 -3.74
C VAL A 34 -1.58 -6.14 -2.92
N THR A 35 -2.54 -6.80 -3.56
CA THR A 35 -3.59 -7.59 -2.90
C THR A 35 -3.00 -8.67 -1.99
N ALA A 36 -2.04 -9.46 -2.49
CA ALA A 36 -1.42 -10.52 -1.69
C ALA A 36 -0.65 -9.94 -0.49
N VAL A 37 -0.01 -8.78 -0.65
CA VAL A 37 0.66 -8.06 0.45
C VAL A 37 -0.35 -7.61 1.50
N ILE A 38 -1.49 -7.05 1.09
CA ILE A 38 -2.57 -6.64 2.01
C ILE A 38 -3.09 -7.84 2.80
N GLU A 39 -3.50 -8.91 2.10
CA GLU A 39 -4.06 -10.12 2.71
C GLU A 39 -3.10 -10.74 3.73
N THR A 40 -1.83 -10.93 3.33
CA THR A 40 -0.82 -11.54 4.20
C THR A 40 -0.49 -10.65 5.40
N THR A 41 -0.46 -9.33 5.22
CA THR A 41 -0.20 -8.40 6.34
C THR A 41 -1.35 -8.42 7.35
N CYS A 42 -2.60 -8.42 6.88
CA CYS A 42 -3.77 -8.56 7.74
C CYS A 42 -3.76 -9.91 8.47
N GLU A 43 -3.53 -11.02 7.76
CA GLU A 43 -3.49 -12.37 8.35
C GLU A 43 -2.45 -12.45 9.48
N LEU A 44 -1.23 -11.99 9.23
CA LEU A 44 -0.14 -12.05 10.21
C LEU A 44 -0.32 -11.04 11.35
N GLY A 45 -0.89 -9.86 11.08
CA GLY A 45 -1.11 -8.79 12.06
C GLY A 45 -2.23 -9.09 13.05
N ARG A 46 -3.25 -9.84 12.61
CA ARG A 46 -4.39 -10.28 13.44
C ARG A 46 -4.00 -11.07 14.68
N LEU A 47 -2.79 -11.63 14.71
CA LEU A 47 -2.23 -12.27 15.89
C LEU A 47 -2.18 -11.30 17.09
N THR A 48 -1.89 -10.02 16.86
CA THR A 48 -1.72 -9.01 17.92
C THR A 48 -2.78 -7.92 17.89
N ASN A 49 -3.40 -7.64 16.74
CA ASN A 49 -4.52 -6.72 16.61
C ASN A 49 -5.58 -7.31 15.66
N PRO A 50 -6.70 -7.87 16.16
CA PRO A 50 -7.74 -8.48 15.33
C PRO A 50 -8.37 -7.55 14.28
N ASP A 51 -8.34 -6.24 14.55
CA ASP A 51 -9.03 -5.21 13.75
C ASP A 51 -8.11 -4.53 12.72
N ILE A 52 -6.85 -4.96 12.61
CA ILE A 52 -5.89 -4.41 11.64
C ILE A 52 -6.46 -4.40 10.21
N CYS A 53 -6.33 -3.27 9.53
CA CYS A 53 -6.72 -3.14 8.13
C CYS A 53 -5.78 -2.24 7.30
N CYS A 54 -5.91 -2.30 5.97
CA CYS A 54 -5.15 -1.43 5.08
C CYS A 54 -5.89 -0.10 4.88
N ALA A 55 -5.24 1.02 5.19
CA ALA A 55 -5.79 2.36 5.00
C ALA A 55 -5.65 2.87 3.56
N GLY A 56 -4.67 2.36 2.81
CA GLY A 56 -4.42 2.80 1.45
C GLY A 56 -3.05 2.37 0.90
N ILE A 57 -2.77 2.83 -0.31
CA ILE A 57 -1.57 2.45 -1.06
C ILE A 57 -0.81 3.71 -1.48
N ALA A 58 0.48 3.72 -1.22
CA ALA A 58 1.42 4.72 -1.70
C ALA A 58 2.20 4.14 -2.90
N LEU A 59 1.89 4.61 -4.10
CA LEU A 59 2.63 4.23 -5.31
C LEU A 59 3.75 5.23 -5.60
N ASN A 60 4.95 4.70 -5.81
CA ASN A 60 6.07 5.49 -6.31
C ASN A 60 5.97 5.59 -7.84
N THR A 61 5.51 6.74 -8.34
CA THR A 61 5.33 6.99 -9.78
C THR A 61 6.47 7.80 -10.39
N ALA A 62 7.63 7.87 -9.74
CA ALA A 62 8.76 8.69 -10.18
C ALA A 62 9.27 8.33 -11.60
N ALA A 63 9.10 7.08 -12.02
CA ALA A 63 9.48 6.61 -13.36
C ALA A 63 8.42 6.89 -14.44
N LEU A 64 7.27 7.46 -14.07
CA LEU A 64 6.13 7.68 -14.96
C LEU A 64 5.93 9.17 -15.25
N THR A 65 5.41 9.47 -16.44
CA THR A 65 4.85 10.81 -16.70
C THR A 65 3.67 11.08 -15.78
N GLU A 66 3.32 12.35 -15.56
CA GLU A 66 2.19 12.68 -14.68
C GLU A 66 0.86 12.08 -15.18
N ALA A 67 0.65 12.08 -16.49
CA ALA A 67 -0.56 11.49 -17.09
C ALA A 67 -0.62 9.97 -16.87
N GLU A 68 0.50 9.26 -17.00
CA GLU A 68 0.58 7.83 -16.69
C GLU A 68 0.38 7.56 -15.20
N ALA A 69 1.01 8.36 -14.33
CA ALA A 69 0.85 8.27 -12.89
C ALA A 69 -0.62 8.42 -12.48
N ARG A 70 -1.32 9.45 -12.96
CA ARG A 70 -2.74 9.66 -12.67
C ARG A 70 -3.62 8.51 -13.13
N ARG A 71 -3.40 8.00 -14.35
CA ARG A 71 -4.14 6.83 -14.87
C ARG A 71 -3.91 5.59 -14.02
N MET A 72 -2.67 5.34 -13.64
CA MET A 72 -2.31 4.19 -12.82
C MET A 72 -2.92 4.27 -11.42
N LEU A 73 -2.81 5.42 -10.74
CA LEU A 73 -3.41 5.64 -9.43
C LEU A 73 -4.92 5.41 -9.46
N ALA A 74 -5.62 5.95 -10.46
CA ALA A 74 -7.06 5.77 -10.62
C ALA A 74 -7.44 4.31 -10.89
N ALA A 75 -6.71 3.62 -11.76
CA ALA A 75 -6.95 2.21 -12.04
C ALA A 75 -6.72 1.33 -10.80
N SER A 76 -5.61 1.53 -10.08
CA SER A 76 -5.31 0.79 -8.85
C SER A 76 -6.31 1.08 -7.74
N ALA A 77 -6.79 2.32 -7.59
CA ALA A 77 -7.83 2.65 -6.62
C ALA A 77 -9.16 1.95 -6.93
N ALA A 78 -9.54 1.90 -8.21
CA ALA A 78 -10.74 1.17 -8.65
C ALA A 78 -10.61 -0.35 -8.44
N GLU A 79 -9.43 -0.92 -8.71
CA GLU A 79 -9.16 -2.35 -8.53
C GLU A 79 -9.16 -2.77 -7.06
N LEU A 80 -8.52 -1.97 -6.20
CA LEU A 80 -8.31 -2.32 -4.79
C LEU A 80 -9.44 -1.87 -3.88
N GLY A 81 -10.30 -0.96 -4.33
CA GLY A 81 -11.35 -0.36 -3.50
C GLY A 81 -10.81 0.44 -2.31
N LEU A 82 -9.57 0.93 -2.40
CA LEU A 82 -8.86 1.67 -1.35
C LEU A 82 -8.27 2.96 -1.93
N PRO A 83 -8.02 3.99 -1.09
CA PRO A 83 -7.27 5.17 -1.51
C PRO A 83 -5.88 4.79 -2.04
N VAL A 84 -5.53 5.31 -3.21
CA VAL A 84 -4.20 5.15 -3.82
C VAL A 84 -3.67 6.53 -4.22
N THR A 85 -2.47 6.88 -3.78
CA THR A 85 -1.82 8.15 -4.13
C THR A 85 -0.32 7.95 -4.35
N ASP A 86 0.31 8.92 -5.02
CA ASP A 86 1.75 9.12 -4.92
C ASP A 86 1.98 10.23 -3.88
N PRO A 87 2.45 9.90 -2.67
CA PRO A 87 2.57 10.88 -1.59
C PRO A 87 3.58 12.00 -1.90
N VAL A 88 4.56 11.73 -2.77
CA VAL A 88 5.58 12.71 -3.15
C VAL A 88 5.04 13.66 -4.22
N ARG A 89 4.21 13.15 -5.15
CA ARG A 89 3.72 13.93 -6.28
C ARG A 89 2.39 14.62 -6.03
N PHE A 90 1.49 13.98 -5.29
CA PHE A 90 0.09 14.40 -5.13
C PHE A 90 -0.36 14.53 -3.67
N GLY A 91 0.53 14.26 -2.70
CA GLY A 91 0.21 14.35 -1.28
C GLY A 91 -0.55 13.12 -0.76
N VAL A 92 -0.96 13.21 0.51
CA VAL A 92 -1.48 12.08 1.31
C VAL A 92 -2.95 12.21 1.69
N ASP A 93 -3.61 13.29 1.26
CA ASP A 93 -4.93 13.71 1.73
C ASP A 93 -5.95 12.57 1.67
N ALA A 94 -6.03 11.84 0.54
CA ALA A 94 -6.98 10.74 0.37
C ALA A 94 -6.82 9.60 1.39
N ILE A 95 -5.60 9.33 1.86
CA ILE A 95 -5.36 8.32 2.91
C ILE A 95 -5.71 8.90 4.28
N VAL A 96 -5.31 10.15 4.55
CA VAL A 96 -5.58 10.82 5.83
C VAL A 96 -7.08 11.01 6.05
N GLU A 97 -7.84 11.41 5.02
CA GLU A 97 -9.28 11.56 5.07
C GLU A 97 -9.97 10.25 5.43
N ARG A 98 -9.50 9.11 4.88
CA ARG A 98 -10.01 7.79 5.26
C ARG A 98 -9.77 7.49 6.75
N LEU A 99 -8.58 7.81 7.26
CA LEU A 99 -8.26 7.60 8.68
C LEU A 99 -9.07 8.47 9.64
N LEU A 100 -9.55 9.63 9.19
CA LEU A 100 -10.37 10.55 10.00
C LEU A 100 -11.87 10.24 9.93
N ALA A 101 -12.29 9.40 8.98
CA ALA A 101 -13.71 9.06 8.76
C ALA A 101 -14.17 7.83 9.55
N ASP A 102 -13.22 7.05 10.10
CA ASP A 102 -13.45 5.91 10.99
C ASP A 102 -13.40 6.37 12.47
#